data_AF-A0A367JI39-F1
#
_entry.id   AF-A0A367JI39-F1
#
_cell.length_a   1.000
_cell.length_b   1.000
_cell.length_c   1.000
_cell.angle_alpha   90.00
_cell.angle_beta   90.00
_cell.angle_gamma   90.00
#
_symmetry.space_group_name_H-M   'P 1'
#
loop_
_entity.id
_entity.type
_entity.pdbx_description
1 polymer ?
#
loop_
_entity_poly.entity_id
_entity_poly.type
_entity_poly.pdbx_seq_one_letter_code
_entity_poly.pdbx_strand_id
1 'polypeptide(L)'
;TLIKVYQNAVLKDLVANCAESLQHMSKADYLSEISMPQLSTLREAVVNQVREACNGKDLVTTRYNTALIHSISVSMLRLSYLISFTDPTTAMDDAQGMSMNVVDYIGALVDRAAFGYEKEKNIAQSAMVVLSRYIMWKCNSLAYSSEAAGLIERRRDWILDKFTEVVVGTDISPLPEVRASAFGYLIDIYWLFGSDLFDSYDLARLKTRCSANLQHACAQYVKEQMDSLNKPAEEANQLTDAERAAQKEIVLQVVTSYSRGILMGVLDISYTVSLLELYGSNPEIDDVIKALVTEFETDLLSGEIAADGICRSYMGALKQSFNKNISDSWRSIDKTLKLARLEASSLKRADQADAARKVPPHVVCERIHLDGISFALAKAREAYENNQDNDRDNALRFFKVLTVFAKDLARARDIARIRNHLEDSLKNNKLSVEEGKKEWEHYGNYIKSLDDVLKKKGLRYDSTKRANNAETPAAPIFDDTMEDLDEGELEGNDYNSKRPLHETEMELDDAATTKRRRNL
;
A
#
# COMPACT_ATOMS: atom_id res chain seq x y z
N THR A 1 -3.84 40.90 -21.11
CA THR A 1 -2.58 41.15 -20.34
C THR A 1 -2.00 39.86 -19.78
N LEU A 2 -2.77 39.04 -19.07
CA LEU A 2 -2.28 37.80 -18.42
C LEU A 2 -1.64 36.77 -19.38
N ILE A 3 -2.25 36.51 -20.55
CA ILE A 3 -1.70 35.59 -21.57
C ILE A 3 -0.31 36.03 -22.03
N LYS A 4 -0.11 37.34 -22.25
CA LYS A 4 1.20 37.89 -22.63
C LYS A 4 2.21 37.75 -21.50
N VAL A 5 1.78 37.91 -20.24
CA VAL A 5 2.65 37.68 -19.07
C VAL A 5 3.06 36.21 -19.02
N TYR A 6 2.11 35.27 -19.16
CA TYR A 6 2.38 33.83 -19.17
C TYR A 6 3.40 33.44 -20.25
N GLN A 7 3.19 33.91 -21.49
CA GLN A 7 4.05 33.60 -22.63
C GLN A 7 5.48 34.13 -22.50
N ASN A 8 5.72 35.12 -21.63
CA ASN A 8 7.02 35.74 -21.42
C ASN A 8 7.61 35.44 -20.03
N ALA A 9 6.85 34.80 -19.14
CA ALA A 9 7.27 34.50 -17.77
C ALA A 9 8.40 33.45 -17.75
N VAL A 10 9.47 33.75 -17.02
CA VAL A 10 10.64 32.87 -16.88
C VAL A 10 10.72 32.28 -15.47
N LEU A 11 10.18 33.00 -14.47
CA LEU A 11 10.18 32.60 -13.08
C LEU A 11 9.06 31.59 -12.81
N LYS A 12 9.38 30.50 -12.10
CA LYS A 12 8.44 29.44 -11.74
C LYS A 12 7.17 29.97 -11.06
N ASP A 13 7.33 30.80 -10.04
CA ASP A 13 6.19 31.30 -9.26
C ASP A 13 5.27 32.20 -10.10
N LEU A 14 5.85 32.97 -11.03
CA LEU A 14 5.06 33.80 -11.94
C LEU A 14 4.26 32.95 -12.92
N VAL A 15 4.87 31.89 -13.49
CA VAL A 15 4.17 30.94 -14.37
C VAL A 15 3.06 30.25 -13.60
N ALA A 16 3.33 29.79 -12.37
CA ALA A 16 2.35 29.13 -11.50
C ALA A 16 1.14 30.03 -11.20
N ASN A 17 1.38 31.26 -10.70
CA ASN A 17 0.30 32.21 -10.38
C ASN A 17 -0.54 32.57 -11.63
N CYS A 18 0.11 32.71 -12.79
CA CYS A 18 -0.60 32.95 -14.04
C CYS A 18 -1.42 31.73 -14.48
N ALA A 19 -0.90 30.50 -14.32
CA ALA A 19 -1.61 29.26 -14.62
C ALA A 19 -2.87 29.11 -13.75
N GLU A 20 -2.75 29.34 -12.44
CA GLU A 20 -3.88 29.28 -11.51
C GLU A 20 -4.96 30.30 -11.85
N SER A 21 -4.55 31.54 -12.17
CA SER A 21 -5.46 32.60 -12.59
C SER A 21 -6.18 32.26 -13.91
N LEU A 22 -5.46 31.72 -14.90
CA LEU A 22 -6.03 31.28 -16.17
C LEU A 22 -6.96 30.08 -15.99
N GLN A 23 -6.62 29.13 -15.11
CA GLN A 23 -7.47 28.01 -14.75
C GLN A 23 -8.77 28.51 -14.13
N HIS A 24 -8.71 29.44 -13.18
CA HIS A 24 -9.90 30.02 -12.57
C HIS A 24 -10.79 30.70 -13.62
N MET A 25 -10.21 31.48 -14.54
CA MET A 25 -10.96 32.09 -15.64
C MET A 25 -11.57 31.06 -16.60
N SER A 26 -10.88 29.94 -16.86
CA SER A 26 -11.38 28.89 -17.76
C SER A 26 -12.62 28.17 -17.23
N LYS A 27 -12.81 28.15 -15.91
CA LYS A 27 -13.98 27.55 -15.24
C LYS A 27 -15.21 28.47 -15.20
N ALA A 28 -15.07 29.73 -15.62
CA ALA A 28 -16.17 30.69 -15.63
C ALA A 28 -16.97 30.58 -16.94
N ASP A 29 -18.02 29.74 -16.94
CA ASP A 29 -18.82 29.42 -18.14
C ASP A 29 -19.40 30.66 -18.85
N TYR A 30 -19.79 31.68 -18.08
CA TYR A 30 -20.34 32.94 -18.60
C TYR A 30 -19.31 33.79 -19.38
N LEU A 31 -18.02 33.45 -19.32
CA LEU A 31 -16.94 34.07 -20.11
C LEU A 31 -16.39 33.15 -21.20
N SER A 32 -16.95 31.97 -21.39
CA SER A 32 -16.43 30.92 -22.29
C SER A 32 -16.23 31.41 -23.74
N GLU A 33 -17.15 32.22 -24.27
CA GLU A 33 -17.06 32.79 -25.62
C GLU A 33 -15.79 33.64 -25.83
N ILE A 34 -15.28 34.26 -24.76
CA ILE A 34 -14.07 35.09 -24.80
C ILE A 34 -12.84 34.28 -24.39
N SER A 35 -12.97 33.43 -23.36
CA SER A 35 -11.83 32.71 -22.77
C SER A 35 -11.37 31.53 -23.63
N MET A 36 -12.28 30.78 -24.27
CA MET A 36 -11.92 29.59 -25.05
C MET A 36 -11.06 29.90 -26.28
N PRO A 37 -11.37 30.92 -27.11
CA PRO A 37 -10.50 31.29 -28.23
C PRO A 37 -9.11 31.72 -27.76
N GLN A 38 -9.05 32.50 -26.67
CA GLN A 38 -7.80 32.97 -26.09
C GLN A 38 -6.93 31.83 -25.54
N LEU A 39 -7.55 30.84 -24.88
CA LEU A 39 -6.87 29.64 -24.44
C LEU A 39 -6.39 28.78 -25.61
N SER A 40 -7.15 28.71 -26.71
CA SER A 40 -6.70 28.05 -27.93
C SER A 40 -5.43 28.66 -28.49
N THR A 41 -5.41 29.99 -28.66
CA THR A 41 -4.21 30.71 -29.11
C THR A 41 -3.03 30.52 -28.14
N LEU A 42 -3.29 30.51 -26.83
CA LEU A 42 -2.25 30.26 -25.84
C LEU A 42 -1.66 28.84 -25.97
N ARG A 43 -2.49 27.82 -26.17
CA ARG A 43 -2.06 26.43 -26.37
C ARG A 43 -1.10 26.31 -27.55
N GLU A 44 -1.51 26.80 -28.71
CA GLU A 44 -0.68 26.78 -29.92
C GLU A 44 0.64 27.53 -29.70
N ALA A 45 0.59 28.73 -29.09
CA ALA A 45 1.78 29.53 -28.85
C ALA A 45 2.79 28.85 -27.92
N VAL A 46 2.34 28.25 -26.81
CA VAL A 46 3.23 27.57 -25.84
C VAL A 46 3.83 26.30 -26.45
N VAL A 47 3.03 25.53 -27.21
CA VAL A 47 3.52 24.34 -27.92
C VAL A 47 4.56 24.73 -28.97
N ASN A 48 4.34 25.81 -29.71
CA ASN A 48 5.31 26.32 -30.69
C ASN A 48 6.61 26.80 -30.03
N GLN A 49 6.57 27.39 -28.83
CA GLN A 49 7.80 27.75 -28.10
C GLN A 49 8.67 26.52 -27.79
N VAL A 50 8.06 25.39 -27.38
CA VAL A 50 8.80 24.13 -27.17
C VAL A 50 9.34 23.60 -28.49
N ARG A 51 8.54 23.62 -29.55
CA ARG A 51 8.95 23.21 -30.89
C ARG A 51 10.16 23.99 -31.36
N GLU A 52 10.13 25.31 -31.31
CA GLU A 52 11.25 26.18 -31.71
C GLU A 52 12.51 25.92 -30.86
N ALA A 53 12.34 25.77 -29.55
CA ALA A 53 13.46 25.46 -28.64
C ALA A 53 14.13 24.12 -28.97
N CYS A 54 13.37 23.13 -29.43
CA CYS A 54 13.85 21.76 -29.68
C CYS A 54 14.24 21.48 -31.14
N ASN A 55 13.63 22.18 -32.10
CA ASN A 55 13.74 21.84 -33.52
C ASN A 55 15.19 21.79 -34.02
N GLY A 56 15.46 20.81 -34.89
CA GLY A 56 16.75 20.58 -35.54
C GLY A 56 17.88 20.07 -34.65
N LYS A 57 17.58 19.63 -33.41
CA LYS A 57 18.59 19.18 -32.44
C LYS A 57 18.41 17.70 -32.13
N ASP A 58 19.51 16.97 -32.02
CA ASP A 58 19.51 15.66 -31.38
C ASP A 58 19.50 15.88 -29.86
N LEU A 59 18.30 15.89 -29.29
CA LEU A 59 18.10 16.19 -27.87
C LEU A 59 18.76 15.15 -26.96
N VAL A 60 18.96 13.91 -27.41
CA VAL A 60 19.51 12.86 -26.54
C VAL A 60 21.01 13.01 -26.41
N THR A 61 21.73 13.16 -27.53
CA THR A 61 23.21 13.07 -27.52
C THR A 61 23.92 14.43 -27.54
N THR A 62 23.24 15.51 -27.97
CA THR A 62 23.89 16.81 -28.12
C THR A 62 24.27 17.39 -26.76
N ARG A 63 25.42 18.07 -26.69
CA ARG A 63 25.81 18.83 -25.49
C ARG A 63 25.05 20.16 -25.41
N TYR A 64 24.32 20.36 -24.32
CA TYR A 64 23.58 21.60 -24.13
C TYR A 64 24.48 22.75 -23.64
N ASN A 65 24.35 23.91 -24.28
CA ASN A 65 24.94 25.15 -23.79
C ASN A 65 23.92 25.90 -22.90
N THR A 66 24.38 26.92 -22.15
CA THR A 66 23.52 27.65 -21.21
C THR A 66 22.28 28.26 -21.86
N ALA A 67 22.40 28.75 -23.10
CA ALA A 67 21.28 29.34 -23.83
C ALA A 67 20.21 28.28 -24.19
N LEU A 68 20.65 27.10 -24.62
CA LEU A 68 19.77 25.98 -24.94
C LEU A 68 19.08 25.42 -23.69
N ILE A 69 19.84 25.22 -22.60
CA ILE A 69 19.28 24.81 -21.31
C ILE A 69 18.18 25.79 -20.89
N HIS A 70 18.46 27.09 -20.95
CA HIS A 70 17.49 28.12 -20.59
C HIS A 70 16.24 28.08 -21.47
N SER A 71 16.42 28.05 -22.80
CA SER A 71 15.32 28.04 -23.77
C SER A 71 14.39 26.83 -23.61
N ILE A 72 14.96 25.63 -23.47
CA ILE A 72 14.17 24.40 -23.23
C ILE A 72 13.52 24.44 -21.85
N SER A 73 14.26 24.83 -20.80
CA SER A 73 13.72 24.86 -19.43
C SER A 73 12.48 25.76 -19.33
N VAL A 74 12.56 26.97 -19.87
CA VAL A 74 11.46 27.95 -19.79
C VAL A 74 10.25 27.53 -20.61
N SER A 75 10.46 27.05 -21.83
CA SER A 75 9.36 26.60 -22.69
C SER A 75 8.68 25.35 -22.12
N MET A 76 9.44 24.39 -21.61
CA MET A 76 8.92 23.19 -20.96
C MET A 76 8.18 23.49 -19.66
N LEU A 77 8.69 24.41 -18.83
CA LEU A 77 8.02 24.86 -17.62
C LEU A 77 6.65 25.47 -17.92
N ARG A 78 6.56 26.34 -18.94
CA ARG A 78 5.27 26.90 -19.37
C ARG A 78 4.33 25.81 -19.88
N LEU A 79 4.83 24.82 -20.62
CA LEU A 79 3.99 23.73 -21.08
C LEU A 79 3.50 22.85 -19.91
N SER A 80 4.36 22.54 -18.93
CA SER A 80 4.02 21.70 -17.78
C SER A 80 2.93 22.30 -16.90
N TYR A 81 2.92 23.62 -16.72
CA TYR A 81 1.84 24.32 -16.04
C TYR A 81 0.58 24.45 -16.92
N LEU A 82 0.73 24.70 -18.22
CA LEU A 82 -0.42 24.87 -19.13
C LEU A 82 -1.25 23.58 -19.24
N ILE A 83 -0.58 22.46 -19.51
CA ILE A 83 -1.23 21.15 -19.66
C ILE A 83 -1.91 20.68 -18.37
N SER A 84 -1.68 21.34 -17.23
CA SER A 84 -2.33 20.98 -15.97
C SER A 84 -3.81 21.39 -15.89
N PHE A 85 -4.25 22.34 -16.71
CA PHE A 85 -5.61 22.89 -16.63
C PHE A 85 -6.33 23.01 -17.98
N THR A 86 -5.64 22.85 -19.10
CA THR A 86 -6.24 22.82 -20.43
C THR A 86 -5.60 21.70 -21.26
N ASP A 87 -6.28 21.26 -22.32
CA ASP A 87 -5.81 20.18 -23.21
C ASP A 87 -5.10 20.76 -24.45
N PRO A 88 -3.74 20.75 -24.51
CA PRO A 88 -2.95 21.12 -25.68
C PRO A 88 -2.61 19.91 -26.57
N THR A 89 -3.11 18.70 -26.30
CA THR A 89 -2.55 17.47 -26.89
C THR A 89 -2.66 17.41 -28.41
N THR A 90 -3.71 17.98 -29.01
CA THR A 90 -3.84 18.09 -30.48
C THR A 90 -2.67 18.86 -31.09
N ALA A 91 -2.40 20.07 -30.59
CA ALA A 91 -1.28 20.90 -31.06
C ALA A 91 0.08 20.21 -30.82
N MET A 92 0.19 19.40 -29.77
CA MET A 92 1.41 18.64 -29.46
C MET A 92 1.65 17.49 -30.44
N ASP A 93 0.59 16.82 -30.91
CA ASP A 93 0.65 15.73 -31.89
C ASP A 93 0.93 16.22 -33.32
N ASP A 94 0.56 17.47 -33.61
CA ASP A 94 0.76 18.05 -34.93
C ASP A 94 2.26 18.10 -35.30
N ALA A 95 2.63 17.42 -36.38
CA ALA A 95 3.94 17.55 -36.99
C ALA A 95 3.93 18.71 -38.00
N GLN A 96 4.95 19.58 -37.95
CA GLN A 96 5.10 20.67 -38.92
C GLN A 96 6.15 20.28 -39.98
N GLY A 97 5.67 19.83 -41.14
CA GLY A 97 6.54 19.40 -42.25
C GLY A 97 7.33 18.13 -41.91
N MET A 98 8.66 18.20 -42.00
CA MET A 98 9.57 17.08 -41.69
C MET A 98 10.03 17.04 -40.22
N SER A 99 9.55 17.96 -39.39
CA SER A 99 9.90 18.00 -37.96
C SER A 99 9.10 16.98 -37.15
N MET A 100 9.71 16.45 -36.09
CA MET A 100 9.00 15.62 -35.12
C MET A 100 7.88 16.43 -34.44
N ASN A 101 6.85 15.73 -33.96
CA ASN A 101 5.84 16.37 -33.12
C ASN A 101 6.44 16.72 -31.73
N VAL A 102 5.75 17.56 -30.96
CA VAL A 102 6.28 18.01 -29.66
C VAL A 102 6.33 16.88 -28.64
N VAL A 103 5.42 15.92 -28.72
CA VAL A 103 5.42 14.72 -27.85
C VAL A 103 6.73 13.95 -27.99
N ASP A 104 7.21 13.76 -29.22
CA ASP A 104 8.44 13.02 -29.48
C ASP A 104 9.69 13.78 -28.98
N TYR A 105 9.71 15.13 -29.08
CA TYR A 105 10.77 15.93 -28.45
C TYR A 105 10.81 15.74 -26.94
N ILE A 106 9.65 15.76 -26.29
CA ILE A 106 9.55 15.55 -24.84
C ILE A 106 10.00 14.13 -24.48
N GLY A 107 9.65 13.14 -25.29
CA GLY A 107 10.14 11.77 -25.18
C GLY A 107 11.67 11.68 -25.19
N ALA A 108 12.33 12.39 -26.10
CA ALA A 108 13.79 12.44 -26.17
C ALA A 108 14.42 13.16 -24.96
N LEU A 109 13.76 14.19 -24.42
CA LEU A 109 14.19 14.85 -23.18
C LEU A 109 14.09 13.94 -21.96
N VAL A 110 13.09 13.03 -21.93
CA VAL A 110 12.99 12.01 -20.87
C VAL A 110 14.07 10.94 -21.04
N ASP A 111 14.39 10.50 -22.25
CA ASP A 111 15.51 9.57 -22.47
C ASP A 111 16.83 10.19 -21.99
N ARG A 112 17.03 11.49 -22.28
CA ARG A 112 18.20 12.23 -21.80
C ARG A 112 18.28 12.30 -20.26
N ALA A 113 17.16 12.25 -19.56
CA ALA A 113 17.13 12.30 -18.11
C ALA A 113 17.90 11.14 -17.46
N ALA A 114 18.08 10.03 -18.18
CA ALA A 114 18.88 8.88 -17.77
C ALA A 114 20.37 9.21 -17.50
N PHE A 115 20.89 10.32 -18.03
CA PHE A 115 22.32 10.70 -17.88
C PHE A 115 22.63 11.55 -16.65
N GLY A 116 21.62 12.02 -15.91
CA GLY A 116 21.86 12.67 -14.61
C GLY A 116 22.51 14.06 -14.66
N TYR A 117 22.28 14.86 -15.70
CA TYR A 117 22.88 16.19 -15.80
C TYR A 117 22.20 17.21 -14.84
N GLU A 118 22.90 17.62 -13.78
CA GLU A 118 22.35 18.52 -12.74
C GLU A 118 21.77 19.82 -13.29
N LYS A 119 22.44 20.45 -14.26
CA LYS A 119 21.99 21.71 -14.88
C LYS A 119 20.70 21.57 -15.69
N GLU A 120 20.29 20.34 -15.97
CA GLU A 120 19.14 20.00 -16.80
C GLU A 120 17.99 19.39 -15.98
N LYS A 121 18.13 19.31 -14.65
CA LYS A 121 17.12 18.73 -13.74
C LYS A 121 15.71 19.24 -14.00
N ASN A 122 15.54 20.56 -14.13
CA ASN A 122 14.23 21.18 -14.36
C ASN A 122 13.62 20.80 -15.73
N ILE A 123 14.45 20.54 -16.74
CA ILE A 123 14.00 20.08 -18.06
C ILE A 123 13.42 18.68 -17.91
N ALA A 124 14.16 17.77 -17.28
CA ALA A 124 13.72 16.40 -17.04
C ALA A 124 12.42 16.35 -16.25
N GLN A 125 12.32 17.08 -15.13
CA GLN A 125 11.12 17.15 -14.31
C GLN A 125 9.90 17.67 -15.09
N SER A 126 10.07 18.78 -15.83
CA SER A 126 8.98 19.35 -16.62
C SER A 126 8.55 18.41 -17.76
N ALA A 127 9.50 17.73 -18.41
CA ALA A 127 9.22 16.77 -19.47
C ALA A 127 8.39 15.58 -18.99
N MET A 128 8.75 14.99 -17.84
CA MET A 128 7.99 13.89 -17.24
C MET A 128 6.57 14.31 -16.85
N VAL A 129 6.40 15.52 -16.27
CA VAL A 129 5.07 16.09 -15.98
C VAL A 129 4.23 16.21 -17.25
N VAL A 130 4.83 16.68 -18.34
CA VAL A 130 4.09 16.87 -19.61
C VAL A 130 3.70 15.52 -20.22
N LEU A 131 4.60 14.52 -20.25
CA LEU A 131 4.24 13.19 -20.78
C LEU A 131 3.14 12.52 -19.95
N SER A 132 3.22 12.57 -18.62
CA SER A 132 2.21 11.96 -17.76
C SER A 132 0.84 12.62 -17.94
N ARG A 133 0.79 13.96 -17.99
CA ARG A 133 -0.47 14.69 -18.24
C ARG A 133 -0.98 14.53 -19.67
N TYR A 134 -0.09 14.42 -20.66
CA TYR A 134 -0.46 14.15 -22.05
C TYR A 134 -1.26 12.84 -22.13
N ILE A 135 -0.77 11.76 -21.53
CA ILE A 135 -1.49 10.48 -21.60
C ILE A 135 -2.78 10.49 -20.77
N MET A 136 -2.83 11.23 -19.66
CA MET A 136 -4.08 11.45 -18.90
C MET A 136 -5.14 12.18 -19.74
N TRP A 137 -4.77 13.23 -20.48
CA TRP A 137 -5.68 13.94 -21.40
C TRP A 137 -6.15 13.03 -22.54
N LYS A 138 -5.24 12.26 -23.12
CA LYS A 138 -5.60 11.25 -24.13
C LYS A 138 -6.58 10.22 -23.57
N CYS A 139 -6.35 9.71 -22.36
CA CYS A 139 -7.29 8.81 -21.69
C CYS A 139 -8.65 9.48 -21.48
N ASN A 140 -8.68 10.75 -21.04
CA ASN A 140 -9.92 11.50 -20.86
C ASN A 140 -10.69 11.70 -22.18
N SER A 141 -9.99 11.85 -23.31
CA SER A 141 -10.63 11.99 -24.63
C SER A 141 -11.47 10.77 -25.04
N LEU A 142 -11.19 9.60 -24.47
CA LEU A 142 -11.96 8.37 -24.70
C LEU A 142 -13.40 8.45 -24.19
N ALA A 143 -13.68 9.36 -23.25
CA ALA A 143 -15.04 9.64 -22.82
C ALA A 143 -15.91 10.22 -23.95
N TYR A 144 -15.29 10.78 -24.99
CA TYR A 144 -15.97 11.40 -26.13
C TYR A 144 -15.85 10.59 -27.42
N SER A 145 -14.71 9.92 -27.66
CA SER A 145 -14.51 9.06 -28.84
C SER A 145 -13.49 7.95 -28.57
N SER A 146 -13.84 6.72 -28.91
CA SER A 146 -12.97 5.54 -28.79
C SER A 146 -12.12 5.26 -30.04
N GLU A 147 -12.29 6.02 -31.12
CA GLU A 147 -11.62 5.77 -32.41
C GLU A 147 -10.08 5.81 -32.29
N ALA A 148 -9.56 6.64 -31.39
CA ALA A 148 -8.13 6.80 -31.16
C ALA A 148 -7.53 5.76 -30.18
N ALA A 149 -8.31 4.80 -29.68
CA ALA A 149 -7.86 3.87 -28.63
C ALA A 149 -6.57 3.11 -28.99
N GLY A 150 -6.43 2.65 -30.25
CA GLY A 150 -5.20 1.96 -30.68
C GLY A 150 -3.96 2.85 -30.74
N LEU A 151 -4.12 4.16 -30.99
CA LEU A 151 -3.01 5.12 -30.92
C LEU A 151 -2.64 5.42 -29.46
N ILE A 152 -3.65 5.55 -28.59
CA ILE A 152 -3.47 5.78 -27.15
C ILE A 152 -2.76 4.59 -26.51
N GLU A 153 -3.10 3.36 -26.88
CA GLU A 153 -2.40 2.13 -26.47
C GLU A 153 -0.90 2.22 -26.75
N ARG A 154 -0.53 2.51 -28.01
CA ARG A 154 0.89 2.64 -28.41
C ARG A 154 1.62 3.75 -27.67
N ARG A 155 0.95 4.90 -27.46
CA ARG A 155 1.54 6.03 -26.73
C ARG A 155 1.68 5.74 -25.24
N ARG A 156 0.73 5.04 -24.62
CA ARG A 156 0.80 4.56 -23.24
C ARG A 156 2.03 3.67 -23.07
N ASP A 157 2.18 2.65 -23.90
CA ASP A 157 3.30 1.69 -23.79
C ASP A 157 4.65 2.38 -23.97
N TRP A 158 4.75 3.26 -24.97
CA TRP A 158 5.95 4.06 -25.18
C TRP A 158 6.31 4.98 -24.01
N ILE A 159 5.32 5.57 -23.30
CA ILE A 159 5.57 6.38 -22.10
C ILE A 159 5.97 5.49 -20.92
N LEU A 160 5.31 4.33 -20.75
CA LEU A 160 5.65 3.36 -19.71
C LEU A 160 7.08 2.85 -19.88
N ASP A 161 7.51 2.56 -21.10
CA ASP A 161 8.89 2.13 -21.40
C ASP A 161 9.90 3.20 -20.98
N LYS A 162 9.63 4.48 -21.27
CA LYS A 162 10.49 5.60 -20.88
C LYS A 162 10.63 5.77 -19.38
N PHE A 163 9.52 5.75 -18.65
CA PHE A 163 9.58 5.86 -17.19
C PHE A 163 10.17 4.60 -16.57
N THR A 164 9.92 3.43 -17.15
CA THR A 164 10.57 2.19 -16.73
C THR A 164 12.07 2.29 -16.87
N GLU A 165 12.57 2.76 -18.01
CA GLU A 165 14.01 2.97 -18.23
C GLU A 165 14.58 3.93 -17.18
N VAL A 166 13.97 5.10 -16.95
CA VAL A 166 14.47 6.05 -15.93
C VAL A 166 14.45 5.46 -14.51
N VAL A 167 13.49 4.59 -14.19
CA VAL A 167 13.32 4.05 -12.82
C VAL A 167 14.19 2.83 -12.57
N VAL A 168 14.31 1.90 -13.52
CA VAL A 168 14.97 0.60 -13.32
C VAL A 168 15.96 0.22 -14.43
N GLY A 169 16.25 1.12 -15.36
CA GLY A 169 17.20 0.92 -16.44
C GLY A 169 18.59 0.55 -15.92
N THR A 170 19.29 -0.26 -16.70
CA THR A 170 20.68 -0.66 -16.43
C THR A 170 21.64 0.30 -17.10
N ASP A 171 22.81 0.55 -16.49
CA ASP A 171 23.86 1.41 -17.04
C ASP A 171 23.47 2.89 -17.24
N ILE A 172 22.47 3.34 -16.49
CA ILE A 172 22.04 4.74 -16.43
C ILE A 172 22.31 5.34 -15.04
N SER A 173 22.31 6.67 -14.96
CA SER A 173 22.56 7.40 -13.71
C SER A 173 21.67 8.65 -13.62
N PRO A 174 20.34 8.51 -13.60
CA PRO A 174 19.44 9.65 -13.44
C PRO A 174 19.64 10.31 -12.08
N LEU A 175 19.31 11.61 -11.99
CA LEU A 175 19.31 12.31 -10.71
C LEU A 175 18.27 11.68 -9.76
N PRO A 176 18.55 11.58 -8.45
CA PRO A 176 17.63 10.96 -7.48
C PRO A 176 16.21 11.52 -7.51
N GLU A 177 16.05 12.85 -7.56
CA GLU A 177 14.75 13.53 -7.61
C GLU A 177 13.99 13.25 -8.93
N VAL A 178 14.74 13.09 -10.02
CA VAL A 178 14.20 12.75 -11.33
C VAL A 178 13.70 11.30 -11.32
N ARG A 179 14.51 10.37 -10.79
CA ARG A 179 14.13 8.96 -10.66
C ARG A 179 12.92 8.77 -9.75
N ALA A 180 12.87 9.48 -8.62
CA ALA A 180 11.72 9.46 -7.70
C ALA A 180 10.44 9.99 -8.37
N SER A 181 10.55 11.06 -9.17
CA SER A 181 9.42 11.62 -9.92
C SER A 181 8.94 10.66 -11.01
N ALA A 182 9.85 10.06 -11.77
CA ALA A 182 9.54 9.04 -12.77
C ALA A 182 8.80 7.85 -12.15
N PHE A 183 9.25 7.39 -10.97
CA PHE A 183 8.59 6.31 -10.25
C PHE A 183 7.15 6.66 -9.87
N GLY A 184 6.91 7.88 -9.35
CA GLY A 184 5.56 8.37 -9.06
C GLY A 184 4.64 8.36 -10.29
N TYR A 185 5.11 8.86 -11.43
CA TYR A 185 4.33 8.87 -12.67
C TYR A 185 4.12 7.48 -13.26
N LEU A 186 5.09 6.58 -13.13
CA LEU A 186 4.96 5.18 -13.55
C LEU A 186 3.79 4.51 -12.81
N ILE A 187 3.73 4.69 -11.50
CA ILE A 187 2.62 4.19 -10.66
C ILE A 187 1.29 4.81 -11.09
N ASP A 188 1.23 6.13 -11.30
CA ASP A 188 0.00 6.82 -11.68
C ASP A 188 -0.56 6.36 -13.03
N ILE A 189 0.32 6.11 -14.01
CA ILE A 189 -0.09 5.63 -15.33
C ILE A 189 -0.57 4.17 -15.24
N TYR A 190 0.13 3.29 -14.51
CA TYR A 190 -0.34 1.93 -14.30
C TYR A 190 -1.67 1.89 -13.55
N TRP A 191 -1.90 2.78 -12.58
CA TRP A 191 -3.18 2.87 -11.91
C TRP A 191 -4.29 3.31 -12.87
N LEU A 192 -4.06 4.39 -13.62
CA LEU A 192 -5.01 4.90 -14.60
C LEU A 192 -5.42 3.82 -15.60
N PHE A 193 -4.43 3.13 -16.20
CA PHE A 193 -4.65 2.09 -17.20
C PHE A 193 -4.88 0.69 -16.61
N GLY A 194 -4.89 0.53 -15.29
CA GLY A 194 -5.21 -0.73 -14.61
C GLY A 194 -6.70 -0.90 -14.33
N SER A 195 -7.49 0.16 -14.51
CA SER A 195 -8.91 0.23 -14.16
C SER A 195 -9.78 -0.82 -14.87
N ASP A 196 -10.71 -1.40 -14.12
CA ASP A 196 -11.73 -2.31 -14.67
C ASP A 196 -12.75 -1.60 -15.56
N LEU A 197 -12.75 -0.26 -15.59
CA LEU A 197 -13.58 0.53 -16.52
C LEU A 197 -13.32 0.12 -17.98
N PHE A 198 -12.08 -0.18 -18.35
CA PHE A 198 -11.75 -0.54 -19.73
C PHE A 198 -12.40 -1.84 -20.20
N ASP A 199 -12.68 -2.77 -19.29
CA ASP A 199 -13.35 -4.04 -19.63
C ASP A 199 -14.83 -3.81 -20.00
N SER A 200 -15.44 -2.76 -19.45
CA SER A 200 -16.88 -2.49 -19.62
C SER A 200 -17.21 -1.74 -20.92
N TYR A 201 -16.23 -1.12 -21.57
CA TYR A 201 -16.43 -0.19 -22.69
C TYR A 201 -15.75 -0.62 -24.01
N ASP A 202 -15.45 -1.91 -24.21
CA ASP A 202 -14.71 -2.41 -25.38
C ASP A 202 -13.32 -1.75 -25.55
N LEU A 203 -12.73 -1.34 -24.42
CA LEU A 203 -11.42 -0.70 -24.35
C LEU A 203 -10.39 -1.62 -23.69
N ALA A 204 -10.65 -2.93 -23.61
CA ALA A 204 -9.82 -3.90 -22.88
C ALA A 204 -8.33 -3.86 -23.28
N ARG A 205 -8.01 -3.50 -24.52
CA ARG A 205 -6.62 -3.29 -25.00
C ARG A 205 -5.86 -2.17 -24.27
N LEU A 206 -6.58 -1.18 -23.76
CA LEU A 206 -6.03 -0.09 -22.96
C LEU A 206 -5.74 -0.53 -21.52
N LYS A 207 -6.30 -1.66 -21.08
CA LYS A 207 -5.98 -2.20 -19.77
C LYS A 207 -4.54 -2.73 -19.76
N THR A 208 -3.74 -2.28 -18.82
CA THR A 208 -2.38 -2.78 -18.60
C THR A 208 -2.12 -2.98 -17.12
N ARG A 209 -1.21 -3.90 -16.79
CA ARG A 209 -0.81 -4.19 -15.42
C ARG A 209 0.70 -4.18 -15.32
N CYS A 210 1.21 -3.71 -14.19
CA CYS A 210 2.63 -3.75 -13.92
C CYS A 210 3.09 -5.22 -13.83
N SER A 211 4.05 -5.62 -14.66
CA SER A 211 4.54 -7.00 -14.69
C SER A 211 5.23 -7.37 -13.37
N ALA A 212 5.19 -8.63 -12.96
CA ALA A 212 5.82 -9.09 -11.72
C ALA A 212 7.33 -8.74 -11.65
N ASN A 213 8.03 -8.81 -12.80
CA ASN A 213 9.44 -8.43 -12.89
C ASN A 213 9.64 -6.94 -12.61
N LEU A 214 8.80 -6.08 -13.18
CA LEU A 214 8.88 -4.64 -12.95
C LEU A 214 8.48 -4.29 -11.51
N GLN A 215 7.45 -4.92 -10.96
CA GLN A 215 7.09 -4.74 -9.54
C GLN A 215 8.26 -5.09 -8.62
N HIS A 216 8.96 -6.20 -8.90
CA HIS A 216 10.15 -6.59 -8.14
C HIS A 216 11.29 -5.57 -8.27
N ALA A 217 11.57 -5.09 -9.48
CA ALA A 217 12.60 -4.07 -9.71
C ALA A 217 12.25 -2.73 -9.03
N CYS A 218 10.98 -2.32 -9.04
CA CYS A 218 10.51 -1.15 -8.29
C CYS A 218 10.69 -1.35 -6.77
N ALA A 219 10.36 -2.53 -6.23
CA ALA A 219 10.56 -2.82 -4.82
C ALA A 219 12.04 -2.82 -4.42
N GLN A 220 12.93 -3.31 -5.29
CA GLN A 220 14.38 -3.20 -5.10
C GLN A 220 14.84 -1.74 -5.06
N TYR A 221 14.41 -0.92 -6.02
CA TYR A 221 14.69 0.52 -6.01
C TYR A 221 14.22 1.19 -4.72
N VAL A 222 12.98 0.92 -4.28
CA VAL A 222 12.45 1.47 -3.03
C VAL A 222 13.29 1.02 -1.83
N LYS A 223 13.69 -0.26 -1.78
CA LYS A 223 14.59 -0.77 -0.75
C LYS A 223 15.94 -0.05 -0.73
N GLU A 224 16.57 0.16 -1.88
CA GLU A 224 17.82 0.94 -1.97
C GLU A 224 17.67 2.36 -1.43
N GLN A 225 16.54 3.03 -1.73
CA GLN A 225 16.25 4.36 -1.20
C GLN A 225 16.04 4.33 0.32
N MET A 226 15.32 3.33 0.84
CA MET A 226 15.10 3.16 2.28
C MET A 226 16.40 2.85 3.03
N ASP A 227 17.25 1.99 2.48
CA ASP A 227 18.56 1.63 3.05
C ASP A 227 19.51 2.83 3.05
N SER A 228 19.37 3.76 2.10
CA SER A 228 20.15 5.00 2.07
C SER A 228 19.98 5.89 3.31
N LEU A 229 18.84 5.79 4.02
CA LEU A 229 18.60 6.50 5.28
C LEU A 229 19.33 5.89 6.48
N ASN A 230 19.69 4.61 6.38
CA ASN A 230 20.31 3.84 7.46
C ASN A 230 21.84 3.77 7.34
N LYS A 231 22.45 4.56 6.43
CA LYS A 231 23.90 4.61 6.28
C LYS A 231 24.59 4.98 7.60
N PRO A 232 25.73 4.36 7.92
CA PRO A 232 26.42 4.56 9.19
C PRO A 232 26.80 6.04 9.38
N ALA A 233 26.84 6.48 10.64
CA ALA A 233 27.03 7.89 11.02
C ALA A 233 28.28 8.54 10.41
N GLU A 234 29.32 7.74 10.12
CA GLU A 234 30.56 8.20 9.47
C GLU A 234 30.37 8.62 8.01
N GLU A 235 29.44 7.98 7.29
CA GLU A 235 29.04 8.37 5.92
C GLU A 235 27.98 9.48 5.96
N ALA A 236 27.08 9.45 6.95
CA ALA A 236 26.05 10.47 7.13
C ALA A 236 26.61 11.84 7.55
N ASN A 237 27.81 11.88 8.13
CA ASN A 237 28.53 13.11 8.50
C ASN A 237 29.25 13.79 7.33
N GLN A 238 29.31 13.15 6.16
CA GLN A 238 29.90 13.74 4.95
C GLN A 238 28.93 14.64 4.18
N LEU A 239 27.63 14.53 4.46
CA LEU A 239 26.59 15.32 3.83
C LEU A 239 26.30 16.59 4.63
N THR A 240 26.12 17.70 3.91
CA THR A 240 25.59 18.95 4.46
C THR A 240 24.15 18.75 4.96
N ASP A 241 23.68 19.62 5.85
CA ASP A 241 22.28 19.58 6.34
C ASP A 241 21.26 19.67 5.20
N ALA A 242 21.58 20.47 4.16
CA ALA A 242 20.74 20.63 2.97
C ALA A 242 20.67 19.34 2.16
N GLU A 243 21.79 18.65 1.94
CA GLU A 243 21.82 17.37 1.21
C GLU A 243 21.09 16.27 1.99
N ARG A 244 21.22 16.25 3.33
CA ARG A 244 20.46 15.32 4.17
C ARG A 244 18.97 15.57 4.12
N ALA A 245 18.54 16.84 4.13
CA ALA A 245 17.14 17.20 3.99
C ALA A 245 16.59 16.80 2.62
N ALA A 246 17.32 17.07 1.54
CA ALA A 246 16.94 16.67 0.19
C ALA A 246 16.83 15.14 0.05
N GLN A 247 17.79 14.38 0.58
CA GLN A 247 17.74 12.91 0.57
C GLN A 247 16.49 12.38 1.29
N LYS A 248 16.14 12.96 2.45
CA LYS A 248 14.92 12.58 3.17
C LYS A 248 13.65 12.88 2.38
N GLU A 249 13.58 14.03 1.72
CA GLU A 249 12.44 14.41 0.87
C GLU A 249 12.26 13.42 -0.29
N ILE A 250 13.36 13.04 -0.95
CA ILE A 250 13.35 12.02 -2.02
C ILE A 250 12.81 10.69 -1.49
N VAL A 251 13.33 10.21 -0.36
CA VAL A 251 12.89 8.92 0.20
C VAL A 251 11.41 8.98 0.59
N LEU A 252 10.95 10.08 1.17
CA LEU A 252 9.55 10.29 1.51
C LEU A 252 8.65 10.28 0.26
N GLN A 253 9.08 10.91 -0.83
CA GLN A 253 8.37 10.90 -2.12
C GLN A 253 8.26 9.48 -2.68
N VAL A 254 9.35 8.71 -2.65
CA VAL A 254 9.41 7.32 -3.12
C VAL A 254 8.50 6.43 -2.28
N VAL A 255 8.59 6.51 -0.96
CA VAL A 255 7.76 5.75 -0.02
C VAL A 255 6.28 6.08 -0.18
N THR A 256 5.93 7.36 -0.36
CA THR A 256 4.55 7.79 -0.61
C THR A 256 4.02 7.22 -1.93
N SER A 257 4.82 7.26 -2.99
CA SER A 257 4.45 6.71 -4.30
C SER A 257 4.29 5.19 -4.25
N TYR A 258 5.16 4.50 -3.52
CA TYR A 258 5.11 3.05 -3.32
C TYR A 258 3.88 2.63 -2.51
N SER A 259 3.60 3.32 -1.41
CA SER A 259 2.41 3.12 -0.58
C SER A 259 1.12 3.28 -1.40
N ARG A 260 1.03 4.38 -2.16
CA ARG A 260 -0.09 4.62 -3.10
C ARG A 260 -0.18 3.52 -4.17
N GLY A 261 0.94 3.08 -4.73
CA GLY A 261 0.96 2.00 -5.72
C GLY A 261 0.39 0.68 -5.19
N ILE A 262 0.62 0.37 -3.92
CA ILE A 262 0.04 -0.81 -3.27
C ILE A 262 -1.47 -0.61 -3.03
N LEU A 263 -1.88 0.53 -2.47
CA LEU A 263 -3.29 0.85 -2.23
C LEU A 263 -4.14 0.81 -3.51
N MET A 264 -3.56 1.28 -4.60
CA MET A 264 -4.23 1.34 -5.90
C MET A 264 -4.17 0.01 -6.68
N GLY A 265 -3.59 -1.05 -6.10
CA GLY A 265 -3.46 -2.37 -6.73
C GLY A 265 -2.51 -2.42 -7.93
N VAL A 266 -1.64 -1.42 -8.09
CA VAL A 266 -0.57 -1.42 -9.11
C VAL A 266 0.54 -2.38 -8.72
N LEU A 267 0.87 -2.40 -7.43
CA LEU A 267 1.83 -3.30 -6.82
C LEU A 267 1.09 -4.32 -5.96
N ASP A 268 1.56 -5.57 -5.97
CA ASP A 268 0.99 -6.63 -5.14
C ASP A 268 1.05 -6.28 -3.65
N ILE A 269 0.01 -6.67 -2.90
CA ILE A 269 -0.10 -6.36 -1.47
C ILE A 269 1.02 -6.96 -0.62
N SER A 270 1.70 -8.00 -1.09
CA SER A 270 2.86 -8.56 -0.40
C SER A 270 4.02 -7.57 -0.28
N TYR A 271 4.11 -6.57 -1.17
CA TYR A 271 5.11 -5.50 -1.10
C TYR A 271 4.92 -4.56 0.10
N THR A 272 3.73 -4.54 0.72
CA THR A 272 3.48 -3.82 1.97
C THR A 272 4.40 -4.29 3.10
N VAL A 273 4.81 -5.55 3.10
CA VAL A 273 5.68 -6.13 4.13
C VAL A 273 6.96 -5.29 4.30
N SER A 274 7.62 -4.95 3.20
CA SER A 274 8.86 -4.16 3.21
C SER A 274 8.68 -2.74 3.73
N LEU A 275 7.48 -2.19 3.65
CA LEU A 275 7.19 -0.84 4.12
C LEU A 275 6.84 -0.85 5.61
N LEU A 276 5.95 -1.76 6.03
CA LEU A 276 5.54 -1.88 7.44
C LEU A 276 6.70 -2.23 8.36
N GLU A 277 7.67 -3.01 7.89
CA GLU A 277 8.90 -3.35 8.65
C GLU A 277 9.64 -2.10 9.17
N LEU A 278 9.52 -0.96 8.49
CA LEU A 278 10.21 0.27 8.86
C LEU A 278 9.56 1.01 10.03
N TYR A 279 8.34 0.65 10.40
CA TYR A 279 7.56 1.39 11.39
C TYR A 279 8.29 1.49 12.74
N GLY A 280 8.35 2.72 13.27
CA GLY A 280 9.06 3.07 14.50
C GLY A 280 10.54 3.40 14.28
N SER A 281 11.01 3.52 13.04
CA SER A 281 12.40 3.92 12.72
C SER A 281 12.52 5.39 12.34
N ASN A 282 11.55 5.96 11.61
CA ASN A 282 11.56 7.34 11.17
C ASN A 282 10.14 7.95 11.26
N PRO A 283 9.93 9.08 11.96
CA PRO A 283 8.59 9.66 12.16
C PRO A 283 7.85 10.03 10.87
N GLU A 284 8.56 10.57 9.88
CA GLU A 284 7.93 10.98 8.62
C GLU A 284 7.45 9.78 7.80
N ILE A 285 8.22 8.70 7.78
CA ILE A 285 7.82 7.41 7.18
C ILE A 285 6.69 6.76 7.98
N ASP A 286 6.73 6.86 9.31
CA ASP A 286 5.67 6.33 10.19
C ASP A 286 4.31 6.95 9.86
N ASP A 287 4.26 8.23 9.47
CA ASP A 287 3.01 8.88 9.08
C ASP A 287 2.47 8.35 7.75
N VAL A 288 3.32 8.05 6.77
CA VAL A 288 2.91 7.38 5.52
C VAL A 288 2.40 5.97 5.80
N ILE A 289 3.06 5.23 6.70
CA ILE A 289 2.64 3.88 7.10
C ILE A 289 1.29 3.92 7.83
N LYS A 290 1.07 4.88 8.74
CA LYS A 290 -0.22 5.03 9.42
C LYS A 290 -1.33 5.34 8.42
N ALA A 291 -1.08 6.21 7.44
CA ALA A 291 -2.06 6.50 6.39
C ALA A 291 -2.40 5.23 5.59
N LEU A 292 -1.39 4.46 5.17
CA LEU A 292 -1.57 3.16 4.49
C LEU A 292 -2.45 2.20 5.30
N VAL A 293 -2.10 1.99 6.57
CA VAL A 293 -2.83 1.09 7.48
C VAL A 293 -4.26 1.57 7.76
N THR A 294 -4.50 2.88 7.71
CA THR A 294 -5.84 3.45 7.86
C THR A 294 -6.70 3.14 6.65
N GLU A 295 -6.17 3.28 5.43
CA GLU A 295 -6.90 2.94 4.20
C GLU A 295 -7.27 1.45 4.15
N PHE A 296 -6.39 0.55 4.63
CA PHE A 296 -6.68 -0.88 4.75
C PHE A 296 -7.89 -1.20 5.64
N GLU A 297 -8.30 -0.32 6.55
CA GLU A 297 -9.47 -0.57 7.41
C GLU A 297 -10.75 -0.78 6.60
N THR A 298 -10.89 -0.08 5.48
CA THR A 298 -12.01 -0.25 4.54
C THR A 298 -11.88 -1.57 3.76
N ASP A 299 -10.68 -1.91 3.32
CA ASP A 299 -10.42 -3.12 2.53
C ASP A 299 -10.58 -4.40 3.34
N LEU A 300 -10.26 -4.35 4.64
CA LEU A 300 -10.47 -5.45 5.60
C LEU A 300 -11.94 -5.88 5.69
N LEU A 301 -12.88 -4.98 5.37
CA LEU A 301 -14.33 -5.23 5.36
C LEU A 301 -14.87 -5.64 3.98
N SER A 302 -14.06 -5.52 2.92
CA SER A 302 -14.49 -5.70 1.53
C SER A 302 -14.61 -7.17 1.12
N GLY A 303 -13.97 -8.09 1.86
CA GLY A 303 -14.12 -9.52 1.65
C GLY A 303 -12.93 -10.35 2.16
N GLU A 304 -13.06 -11.66 2.07
CA GLU A 304 -12.06 -12.61 2.58
C GLU A 304 -10.71 -12.50 1.87
N ILE A 305 -10.69 -12.30 0.56
CA ILE A 305 -9.44 -12.22 -0.22
C ILE A 305 -8.60 -11.00 0.19
N ALA A 306 -9.25 -9.83 0.33
CA ALA A 306 -8.57 -8.60 0.75
C ALA A 306 -8.04 -8.73 2.18
N ALA A 307 -8.89 -9.22 3.10
CA ALA A 307 -8.47 -9.46 4.48
C ALA A 307 -7.32 -10.49 4.58
N ASP A 308 -7.34 -11.56 3.77
CA ASP A 308 -6.30 -12.57 3.71
C ASP A 308 -4.95 -11.96 3.30
N GLY A 309 -4.94 -11.14 2.25
CA GLY A 309 -3.76 -10.42 1.78
C GLY A 309 -3.20 -9.46 2.84
N ILE A 310 -4.06 -8.62 3.43
CA ILE A 310 -3.66 -7.64 4.46
C ILE A 310 -3.09 -8.35 5.69
N CYS A 311 -3.78 -9.35 6.24
CA CYS A 311 -3.33 -10.05 7.43
C CYS A 311 -2.02 -10.83 7.19
N ARG A 312 -1.81 -11.39 5.99
CA ARG A 312 -0.52 -11.98 5.62
C ARG A 312 0.59 -10.94 5.60
N SER A 313 0.33 -9.76 5.04
CA SER A 313 1.32 -8.68 5.00
C SER A 313 1.65 -8.15 6.40
N TYR A 314 0.66 -8.01 7.28
CA TYR A 314 0.87 -7.67 8.70
C TYR A 314 1.78 -8.68 9.39
N MET A 315 1.44 -9.97 9.33
CA MET A 315 2.26 -11.01 9.96
C MET A 315 3.65 -11.13 9.33
N GLY A 316 3.76 -10.97 8.01
CA GLY A 316 5.04 -10.91 7.29
C GLY A 316 5.93 -9.78 7.81
N ALA A 317 5.36 -8.58 7.97
CA ALA A 317 6.09 -7.41 8.47
C ALA A 317 6.53 -7.58 9.92
N LEU A 318 5.66 -8.14 10.79
CA LEU A 318 6.01 -8.46 12.16
C LEU A 318 7.18 -9.45 12.26
N LYS A 319 7.18 -10.49 11.42
CA LYS A 319 8.28 -11.47 11.35
C LYS A 319 9.58 -10.82 10.92
N GLN A 320 9.56 -9.97 9.89
CA GLN A 320 10.75 -9.25 9.41
C GLN A 320 11.27 -8.26 10.45
N SER A 321 10.38 -7.42 11.01
CA SER A 321 10.72 -6.48 12.09
C SER A 321 11.29 -7.21 13.31
N PHE A 322 10.71 -8.34 13.69
CA PHE A 322 11.22 -9.15 14.80
C PHE A 322 12.63 -9.67 14.50
N ASN A 323 12.83 -10.34 13.37
CA ASN A 323 14.15 -10.87 13.00
C ASN A 323 15.24 -9.80 12.95
N LYS A 324 14.90 -8.58 12.50
CA LYS A 324 15.85 -7.47 12.40
C LYS A 324 16.27 -6.91 13.74
N ASN A 325 15.32 -6.71 14.66
CA ASN A 325 15.60 -5.97 15.90
C ASN A 325 15.95 -6.88 17.09
N ILE A 326 15.72 -8.20 16.99
CA ILE A 326 15.77 -9.10 18.14
C ILE A 326 17.15 -9.18 18.82
N SER A 327 18.21 -9.00 18.05
CA SER A 327 19.61 -9.03 18.49
C SER A 327 20.14 -7.71 19.02
N ASP A 328 19.43 -6.58 18.80
CA ASP A 328 20.07 -5.27 18.86
C ASP A 328 20.19 -4.67 20.26
N SER A 329 19.39 -5.09 21.26
CA SER A 329 19.52 -4.65 22.66
C SER A 329 18.54 -5.33 23.64
N TRP A 330 18.55 -4.90 24.91
CA TRP A 330 17.53 -5.21 25.93
C TRP A 330 16.11 -4.72 25.59
N ARG A 331 15.96 -3.77 24.64
CA ARG A 331 14.66 -3.30 24.09
C ARG A 331 14.35 -3.89 22.71
N SER A 332 15.01 -4.98 22.35
CA SER A 332 15.07 -5.62 21.03
C SER A 332 13.76 -5.78 20.25
N ILE A 333 12.58 -5.74 20.88
CA ILE A 333 11.30 -5.90 20.16
C ILE A 333 10.34 -4.71 20.29
N ASP A 334 10.80 -3.55 20.78
CA ASP A 334 9.92 -2.38 20.96
C ASP A 334 9.33 -1.88 19.64
N LYS A 335 10.14 -1.81 18.58
CA LYS A 335 9.68 -1.44 17.22
C LYS A 335 8.63 -2.43 16.71
N THR A 336 8.89 -3.74 16.83
CA THR A 336 7.93 -4.78 16.49
C THR A 336 6.63 -4.68 17.30
N LEU A 337 6.71 -4.35 18.59
CA LEU A 337 5.52 -4.14 19.42
C LEU A 337 4.75 -2.87 19.05
N LYS A 338 5.43 -1.79 18.60
CA LYS A 338 4.76 -0.61 18.05
C LYS A 338 4.00 -0.95 16.78
N LEU A 339 4.61 -1.70 15.87
CA LEU A 339 3.97 -2.18 14.64
C LEU A 339 2.76 -3.07 14.96
N ALA A 340 2.92 -4.05 15.85
CA ALA A 340 1.84 -4.94 16.26
C ALA A 340 0.64 -4.19 16.83
N ARG A 341 0.88 -3.12 17.60
CA ARG A 341 -0.21 -2.27 18.14
C ARG A 341 -0.89 -1.47 17.04
N LEU A 342 -0.15 -0.95 16.06
CA LEU A 342 -0.72 -0.24 14.91
C LEU A 342 -1.66 -1.16 14.12
N GLU A 343 -1.17 -2.36 13.76
CA GLU A 343 -1.91 -3.37 13.01
C GLU A 343 -3.13 -3.90 13.77
N ALA A 344 -2.97 -4.27 15.05
CA ALA A 344 -4.09 -4.72 15.88
C ALA A 344 -5.15 -3.63 16.07
N SER A 345 -4.73 -2.37 16.19
CA SER A 345 -5.67 -1.25 16.29
C SER A 345 -6.43 -1.02 15.00
N SER A 346 -5.81 -1.24 13.82
CA SER A 346 -6.48 -1.17 12.51
C SER A 346 -7.56 -2.25 12.39
N LEU A 347 -7.26 -3.51 12.74
CA LEU A 347 -8.26 -4.59 12.76
C LEU A 347 -9.45 -4.24 13.67
N LYS A 348 -9.16 -3.71 14.86
CA LYS A 348 -10.18 -3.31 15.82
C LYS A 348 -11.03 -2.14 15.31
N ARG A 349 -10.42 -1.12 14.70
CA ARG A 349 -11.16 0.03 14.14
C ARG A 349 -12.04 -0.41 12.97
N ALA A 350 -11.54 -1.26 12.08
CA ALA A 350 -12.34 -1.85 11.01
C ALA A 350 -13.57 -2.59 11.57
N ASP A 351 -13.39 -3.44 12.58
CA ASP A 351 -14.50 -4.13 13.25
C ASP A 351 -15.49 -3.18 13.96
N GLN A 352 -15.08 -1.98 14.35
CA GLN A 352 -15.93 -0.98 14.99
C GLN A 352 -16.64 -0.06 13.99
N ALA A 353 -16.13 0.05 12.76
CA ALA A 353 -16.64 0.95 11.74
C ALA A 353 -18.01 0.51 11.19
N ASP A 354 -18.26 -0.80 11.10
CA ASP A 354 -19.52 -1.35 10.59
C ASP A 354 -20.06 -2.44 11.54
N ALA A 355 -21.34 -2.35 11.93
CA ALA A 355 -21.99 -3.34 12.78
C ALA A 355 -22.32 -4.64 12.03
N ALA A 356 -22.63 -4.54 10.73
CA ALA A 356 -23.04 -5.63 9.87
C ALA A 356 -21.86 -6.34 9.21
N ARG A 357 -20.79 -5.60 8.85
CA ARG A 357 -19.57 -6.16 8.25
C ARG A 357 -18.46 -6.17 9.29
N LYS A 358 -17.87 -7.35 9.50
CA LYS A 358 -16.74 -7.56 10.40
C LYS A 358 -15.55 -8.08 9.61
N VAL A 359 -14.35 -7.81 10.12
CA VAL A 359 -13.13 -8.44 9.65
C VAL A 359 -13.32 -9.96 9.80
N PRO A 360 -13.10 -10.77 8.74
CA PRO A 360 -13.32 -12.22 8.80
C PRO A 360 -12.52 -12.88 9.94
N PRO A 361 -13.15 -13.37 11.02
CA PRO A 361 -12.39 -13.76 12.21
C PRO A 361 -11.53 -15.02 11.99
N HIS A 362 -11.89 -15.88 11.02
CA HIS A 362 -11.05 -17.04 10.69
C HIS A 362 -9.76 -16.62 9.99
N VAL A 363 -9.79 -15.54 9.21
CA VAL A 363 -8.59 -15.02 8.54
C VAL A 363 -7.62 -14.50 9.59
N VAL A 364 -8.09 -13.73 10.58
CA VAL A 364 -7.25 -13.27 11.71
C VAL A 364 -6.69 -14.46 12.49
N CYS A 365 -7.53 -15.46 12.79
CA CYS A 365 -7.09 -16.69 13.43
C CYS A 365 -5.95 -17.37 12.65
N GLU A 366 -6.14 -17.63 11.35
CA GLU A 366 -5.19 -18.38 10.51
C GLU A 366 -3.91 -17.59 10.20
N ARG A 367 -4.06 -16.34 9.75
CA ARG A 367 -2.94 -15.52 9.25
C ARG A 367 -2.15 -14.82 10.32
N ILE A 368 -2.77 -14.49 11.45
CA ILE A 368 -2.05 -13.87 12.56
C ILE A 368 -1.64 -14.92 13.59
N HIS A 369 -2.61 -15.62 14.17
CA HIS A 369 -2.30 -16.49 15.30
C HIS A 369 -1.61 -17.79 14.90
N LEU A 370 -2.20 -18.59 14.00
CA LEU A 370 -1.62 -19.89 13.65
C LEU A 370 -0.24 -19.72 13.00
N ASP A 371 -0.12 -18.81 12.03
CA ASP A 371 1.13 -18.52 11.35
C ASP A 371 2.20 -17.95 12.30
N GLY A 372 1.82 -17.04 13.21
CA GLY A 372 2.72 -16.50 14.21
C GLY A 372 3.22 -17.54 15.22
N ILE A 373 2.36 -18.47 15.64
CA ILE A 373 2.73 -19.60 16.51
C ILE A 373 3.73 -20.52 15.80
N SER A 374 3.43 -20.88 14.55
CA SER A 374 4.31 -21.71 13.74
C SER A 374 5.69 -21.08 13.57
N PHE A 375 5.75 -19.77 13.31
CA PHE A 375 7.01 -19.03 13.23
C PHE A 375 7.79 -19.04 14.55
N ALA A 376 7.16 -18.68 15.67
CA ALA A 376 7.83 -18.58 16.96
C ALA A 376 8.43 -19.93 17.39
N LEU A 377 7.66 -21.01 17.27
CA LEU A 377 8.09 -22.34 17.70
C LEU A 377 9.08 -23.00 16.74
N ALA A 378 8.94 -22.79 15.42
CA ALA A 378 9.94 -23.25 14.46
C ALA A 378 11.30 -22.57 14.69
N LYS A 379 11.30 -21.24 14.91
CA LYS A 379 12.52 -20.48 15.21
C LYS A 379 13.15 -20.90 16.55
N ALA A 380 12.32 -21.14 17.57
CA ALA A 380 12.82 -21.63 18.86
C ALA A 380 13.44 -23.03 18.74
N ARG A 381 12.85 -23.91 17.93
CA ARG A 381 13.40 -25.23 17.63
C ARG A 381 14.72 -25.17 16.91
N GLU A 382 14.82 -24.36 15.85
CA GLU A 382 16.07 -24.19 15.10
C GLU A 382 17.21 -23.75 16.02
N ALA A 383 16.95 -22.76 16.89
CA ALA A 383 17.92 -22.32 17.89
C ALA A 383 18.29 -23.43 18.89
N TYR A 384 17.32 -24.23 19.33
CA TYR A 384 17.56 -25.37 20.22
C TYR A 384 18.44 -26.45 19.55
N GLU A 385 18.17 -26.81 18.30
CA GLU A 385 18.97 -27.77 17.53
C GLU A 385 20.42 -27.29 17.33
N ASN A 386 20.63 -25.98 17.26
CA ASN A 386 21.94 -25.34 17.13
C ASN A 386 22.64 -25.04 18.47
N ASN A 387 22.08 -25.44 19.61
CA ASN A 387 22.57 -25.13 20.96
C ASN A 387 22.69 -23.61 21.25
N GLN A 388 21.77 -22.82 20.70
CA GLN A 388 21.70 -21.36 20.87
C GLN A 388 20.57 -20.99 21.83
N ASP A 389 20.77 -21.23 23.13
CA ASP A 389 19.74 -21.01 24.16
C ASP A 389 19.21 -19.57 24.17
N ASN A 390 20.08 -18.58 23.96
CA ASN A 390 19.68 -17.17 23.88
C ASN A 390 18.75 -16.90 22.68
N ASP A 391 19.00 -17.53 21.53
CA ASP A 391 18.19 -17.34 20.32
C ASP A 391 16.84 -18.05 20.44
N ARG A 392 16.81 -19.18 21.15
CA ARG A 392 15.58 -19.87 21.53
C ARG A 392 14.72 -18.99 22.43
N ASP A 393 15.30 -18.44 23.49
CA ASP A 393 14.60 -17.56 24.44
C ASP A 393 14.11 -16.29 23.74
N ASN A 394 14.92 -15.74 22.84
CA ASN A 394 14.55 -14.63 21.98
C ASN A 394 13.36 -14.99 21.08
N ALA A 395 13.37 -16.14 20.39
CA ALA A 395 12.26 -16.57 19.55
C ALA A 395 10.92 -16.65 20.32
N LEU A 396 10.94 -17.15 21.56
CA LEU A 396 9.75 -17.21 22.43
C LEU A 396 9.19 -15.82 22.79
N ARG A 397 9.97 -14.73 22.68
CA ARG A 397 9.46 -13.36 22.86
C ARG A 397 8.43 -12.97 21.81
N PHE A 398 8.34 -13.67 20.68
CA PHE A 398 7.31 -13.40 19.67
C PHE A 398 5.89 -13.61 20.23
N PHE A 399 5.70 -14.46 21.24
CA PHE A 399 4.40 -14.60 21.91
C PHE A 399 3.92 -13.29 22.56
N LYS A 400 4.83 -12.39 22.93
CA LYS A 400 4.49 -11.04 23.40
C LYS A 400 3.85 -10.20 22.28
N VAL A 401 4.27 -10.40 21.03
CA VAL A 401 3.67 -9.78 19.83
C VAL A 401 2.26 -10.34 19.61
N LEU A 402 2.10 -11.66 19.63
CA LEU A 402 0.79 -12.32 19.45
C LEU A 402 -0.23 -11.97 20.52
N THR A 403 0.24 -11.69 21.75
CA THR A 403 -0.59 -11.24 22.86
C THR A 403 -1.30 -9.91 22.54
N VAL A 404 -0.72 -9.05 21.71
CA VAL A 404 -1.35 -7.79 21.29
C VAL A 404 -2.66 -8.04 20.54
N PHE A 405 -2.70 -9.10 19.72
CA PHE A 405 -3.87 -9.46 18.91
C PHE A 405 -4.89 -10.33 19.66
N ALA A 406 -4.47 -11.01 20.73
CA ALA A 406 -5.30 -12.01 21.41
C ALA A 406 -6.58 -11.43 22.05
N LYS A 407 -6.54 -10.17 22.49
CA LYS A 407 -7.60 -9.56 23.31
C LYS A 407 -8.91 -9.33 22.58
N ASP A 408 -8.86 -9.17 21.26
CA ASP A 408 -10.00 -8.79 20.43
C ASP A 408 -10.58 -10.00 19.65
N LEU A 409 -10.22 -11.25 20.04
CA LEU A 409 -10.73 -12.46 19.39
C LEU A 409 -12.24 -12.66 19.61
N ALA A 410 -12.99 -12.64 18.49
CA ALA A 410 -14.44 -12.66 18.51
C ALA A 410 -15.06 -14.05 18.78
N ARG A 411 -14.50 -15.15 18.26
CA ARG A 411 -15.16 -16.47 18.32
C ARG A 411 -14.42 -17.45 19.22
N ALA A 412 -15.15 -18.09 20.14
CA ALA A 412 -14.59 -19.12 21.02
C ALA A 412 -13.92 -20.22 20.18
N ARG A 413 -14.60 -20.72 19.14
CA ARG A 413 -14.11 -21.78 18.23
C ARG A 413 -12.71 -21.52 17.66
N ASP A 414 -12.38 -20.26 17.38
CA ASP A 414 -11.07 -19.88 16.87
C ASP A 414 -10.01 -19.97 17.97
N ILE A 415 -10.36 -19.62 19.21
CA ILE A 415 -9.48 -19.78 20.38
C ILE A 415 -9.14 -21.25 20.61
N ALA A 416 -10.13 -22.15 20.55
CA ALA A 416 -9.85 -23.59 20.65
C ALA A 416 -8.97 -24.09 19.49
N ARG A 417 -9.19 -23.60 18.26
CA ARG A 417 -8.32 -23.92 17.12
C ARG A 417 -6.89 -23.43 17.34
N ILE A 418 -6.71 -22.23 17.88
CA ILE A 418 -5.41 -21.66 18.24
C ILE A 418 -4.72 -22.52 19.31
N ARG A 419 -5.44 -22.90 20.37
CA ARG A 419 -4.92 -23.79 21.43
C ARG A 419 -4.49 -25.14 20.89
N ASN A 420 -5.35 -25.76 20.06
CA ASN A 420 -5.06 -27.05 19.43
C ASN A 420 -3.78 -26.99 18.58
N HIS A 421 -3.67 -25.97 17.72
CA HIS A 421 -2.50 -25.77 16.86
C HIS A 421 -1.23 -25.50 17.66
N LEU A 422 -1.34 -24.81 18.79
CA LEU A 422 -0.22 -24.51 19.68
C LEU A 422 0.31 -25.77 20.38
N GLU A 423 -0.58 -26.65 20.86
CA GLU A 423 -0.21 -27.98 21.38
C GLU A 423 0.42 -28.86 20.28
N ASP A 424 -0.17 -28.88 19.08
CA ASP A 424 0.36 -29.65 17.94
C ASP A 424 1.74 -29.13 17.52
N SER A 425 1.90 -27.80 17.49
CA SER A 425 3.15 -27.16 17.12
C SER A 425 4.26 -27.42 18.14
N LEU A 426 3.95 -27.43 19.44
CA LEU A 426 4.92 -27.82 20.47
C LEU A 426 5.36 -29.28 20.30
N LYS A 427 4.39 -30.19 20.10
CA LYS A 427 4.67 -31.61 19.87
C LYS A 427 5.51 -31.84 18.61
N ASN A 428 5.13 -31.22 17.50
CA ASN A 428 5.82 -31.34 16.21
C ASN A 428 7.23 -30.74 16.25
N ASN A 429 7.43 -29.70 17.06
CA ASN A 429 8.74 -29.09 17.28
C ASN A 429 9.55 -29.74 18.39
N LYS A 430 9.01 -30.76 19.08
CA LYS A 430 9.63 -31.45 20.22
C LYS A 430 10.06 -30.49 21.34
N LEU A 431 9.29 -29.42 21.54
CA LEU A 431 9.52 -28.44 22.61
C LEU A 431 8.58 -28.76 23.77
N SER A 432 9.12 -28.82 24.98
CA SER A 432 8.35 -28.95 26.21
C SER A 432 8.30 -27.61 26.94
N VAL A 433 7.10 -27.16 27.32
CA VAL A 433 6.93 -25.95 28.13
C VAL A 433 7.44 -26.25 29.54
N GLU A 434 8.37 -25.42 30.02
CA GLU A 434 8.94 -25.56 31.36
C GLU A 434 8.27 -24.55 32.28
N GLU A 435 7.37 -25.03 33.15
CA GLU A 435 6.63 -24.17 34.06
C GLU A 435 7.57 -23.41 35.02
N GLY A 436 7.27 -22.13 35.25
CA GLY A 436 8.05 -21.25 36.13
C GLY A 436 9.35 -20.71 35.54
N LYS A 437 9.74 -21.13 34.34
CA LYS A 437 10.92 -20.58 33.64
C LYS A 437 10.60 -19.27 32.92
N LYS A 438 11.55 -18.32 32.99
CA LYS A 438 11.36 -16.95 32.52
C LYS A 438 11.18 -16.86 31.00
N GLU A 439 11.87 -17.72 30.26
CA GLU A 439 11.80 -17.82 28.80
C GLU A 439 10.38 -18.17 28.29
N TRP A 440 9.61 -18.93 29.07
CA TRP A 440 8.24 -19.33 28.74
C TRP A 440 7.18 -18.33 29.24
N GLU A 441 7.56 -17.27 29.95
CA GLU A 441 6.63 -16.29 30.51
C GLU A 441 5.78 -15.62 29.41
N HIS A 442 6.37 -15.30 28.26
CA HIS A 442 5.64 -14.68 27.14
C HIS A 442 4.60 -15.63 26.54
N TYR A 443 4.92 -16.91 26.44
CA TYR A 443 3.99 -17.96 26.03
C TYR A 443 2.85 -18.13 27.04
N GLY A 444 3.17 -18.19 28.34
CA GLY A 444 2.17 -18.29 29.41
C GLY A 444 1.22 -17.07 29.43
N ASN A 445 1.75 -15.87 29.23
CA ASN A 445 0.95 -14.65 29.12
C ASN A 445 0.03 -14.63 27.90
N TYR A 446 0.48 -15.18 26.76
CA TYR A 446 -0.35 -15.34 25.58
C TYR A 446 -1.51 -16.30 25.85
N ILE A 447 -1.25 -17.47 26.44
CA ILE A 447 -2.27 -18.42 26.88
C ILE A 447 -3.29 -17.78 27.82
N LYS A 448 -2.81 -17.09 28.87
CA LYS A 448 -3.68 -16.41 29.83
C LYS A 448 -4.59 -15.40 29.12
N SER A 449 -4.07 -14.68 28.13
CA SER A 449 -4.87 -13.71 27.37
C SER A 449 -5.98 -14.39 26.54
N LEU A 450 -5.73 -15.58 25.98
CA LEU A 450 -6.76 -16.37 25.30
C LEU A 450 -7.83 -16.87 26.27
N ASP A 451 -7.41 -17.37 27.44
CA ASP A 451 -8.32 -17.87 28.47
C ASP A 451 -9.17 -16.76 29.07
N ASP A 452 -8.60 -15.56 29.26
CA ASP A 452 -9.35 -14.39 29.74
C ASP A 452 -10.45 -13.98 28.77
N VAL A 453 -10.28 -14.19 27.46
CA VAL A 453 -11.34 -13.97 26.46
C VAL A 453 -12.44 -15.02 26.55
N LEU A 454 -12.11 -16.29 26.81
CA LEU A 454 -13.09 -17.35 27.03
C LEU A 454 -13.87 -17.14 28.33
N LYS A 455 -13.18 -16.81 29.43
CA LYS A 455 -13.80 -16.52 30.74
C LYS A 455 -14.82 -15.40 30.67
N LYS A 456 -14.52 -14.32 29.93
CA LYS A 456 -15.48 -13.23 29.68
C LYS A 456 -16.75 -13.67 28.96
N LYS A 457 -16.72 -14.82 28.28
CA LYS A 457 -17.85 -15.44 27.58
C LYS A 457 -18.47 -16.60 28.37
N GLY A 458 -18.04 -16.83 29.61
CA GLY A 458 -18.51 -17.96 30.43
C GLY A 458 -17.98 -19.33 30.00
N LEU A 459 -16.93 -19.37 29.17
CA LEU A 459 -16.36 -20.60 28.63
C LEU A 459 -14.98 -20.88 29.25
N ARG A 460 -14.61 -22.16 29.34
CA ARG A 460 -13.24 -22.59 29.62
C ARG A 460 -12.73 -23.53 28.53
N TYR A 461 -11.43 -23.48 28.28
CA TYR A 461 -10.75 -24.44 27.41
C TYR A 461 -10.35 -25.67 28.24
N ASP A 462 -10.73 -26.86 27.78
CA ASP A 462 -10.42 -28.12 28.43
C ASP A 462 -9.49 -28.96 27.55
N SER A 463 -8.22 -29.05 27.96
CA SER A 463 -7.19 -29.83 27.25
C SER A 463 -7.39 -31.35 27.41
N THR A 464 -8.10 -31.81 28.44
CA THR A 464 -8.26 -33.24 28.74
C THR A 464 -9.23 -33.94 27.79
N LYS A 465 -10.27 -33.22 27.33
CA LYS A 465 -11.24 -33.73 26.34
C LYS A 465 -10.61 -33.99 24.96
N ARG A 466 -9.50 -33.33 24.62
CA ARG A 466 -8.74 -33.57 23.38
C ARG A 466 -7.91 -34.85 23.45
N ALA A 467 -7.24 -35.10 24.58
CA ALA A 467 -6.42 -36.28 24.79
C ALA A 467 -7.24 -37.59 24.63
N ASN A 468 -8.53 -37.54 24.94
CA ASN A 468 -9.45 -38.68 24.83
C ASN A 468 -10.02 -38.91 23.41
N ASN A 469 -9.85 -37.97 22.47
CA ASN A 469 -10.49 -38.00 21.14
C ASN A 469 -9.49 -37.91 19.96
N ALA A 470 -8.21 -38.23 20.19
CA ALA A 470 -7.11 -38.03 19.24
C ALA A 470 -7.25 -38.77 17.88
N GLU A 471 -8.24 -39.65 17.70
CA GLU A 471 -8.46 -40.44 16.48
C GLU A 471 -9.51 -39.87 15.51
N THR A 472 -10.23 -38.80 15.86
CA THR A 472 -11.29 -38.23 14.98
C THR A 472 -11.08 -36.72 14.76
N PRO A 473 -11.17 -36.18 13.52
CA PRO A 473 -11.11 -34.74 13.29
C PRO A 473 -12.41 -34.10 13.81
N ALA A 474 -12.48 -33.82 15.11
CA ALA A 474 -13.68 -33.32 15.77
C ALA A 474 -13.70 -31.79 15.90
N ALA A 475 -14.92 -31.23 15.88
CA ALA A 475 -15.21 -29.81 16.02
C ALA A 475 -14.65 -29.21 17.32
N PRO A 476 -14.41 -27.87 17.39
CA PRO A 476 -13.88 -27.21 18.59
C PRO A 476 -14.83 -27.36 19.79
N ILE A 477 -14.33 -27.81 20.94
CA ILE A 477 -15.12 -28.15 22.14
C ILE A 477 -14.82 -27.15 23.28
N PHE A 478 -15.86 -26.61 23.91
CA PHE A 478 -15.79 -25.77 25.11
C PHE A 478 -16.56 -26.40 26.26
N ASP A 479 -16.23 -26.03 27.49
CA ASP A 479 -17.00 -26.38 28.68
C ASP A 479 -17.88 -25.18 29.10
N ASP A 480 -19.19 -25.41 29.26
CA ASP A 480 -20.14 -24.44 29.80
C ASP A 480 -20.15 -24.57 31.32
N THR A 481 -19.61 -23.58 32.04
CA THR A 481 -19.68 -23.56 33.50
C THR A 481 -20.93 -22.81 33.96
N MET A 482 -21.95 -23.52 34.44
CA MET A 482 -22.80 -23.03 35.54
C MET A 482 -22.05 -23.38 36.84
N GLU A 483 -21.36 -22.40 37.43
CA GLU A 483 -20.89 -22.52 38.81
C GLU A 483 -22.03 -22.07 39.74
N ASP A 484 -22.47 -22.98 40.59
CA ASP A 484 -23.46 -22.81 41.65
C ASP A 484 -23.08 -21.61 42.54
N LEU A 485 -23.98 -20.62 42.57
CA LEU A 485 -23.92 -19.54 43.55
C LEU A 485 -24.47 -20.08 44.88
N ASP A 486 -23.54 -20.39 45.77
CA ASP A 486 -23.58 -20.33 47.24
C ASP A 486 -25.00 -20.32 47.88
N GLU A 487 -25.42 -21.49 48.38
CA GLU A 487 -26.53 -21.62 49.32
C GLU A 487 -26.11 -21.04 50.68
N GLY A 488 -26.54 -19.81 50.94
CA GLY A 488 -26.44 -19.16 52.23
C GLY A 488 -27.70 -18.36 52.57
N GLU A 489 -28.59 -19.02 53.32
CA GLU A 489 -29.65 -18.46 54.19
C GLU A 489 -30.56 -17.35 53.63
N LEU A 490 -31.85 -17.69 53.45
CA LEU A 490 -32.98 -16.87 53.93
C LEU A 490 -34.25 -17.74 54.00
N GLU A 491 -34.65 -18.06 55.23
CA GLU A 491 -35.96 -18.61 55.54
C GLU A 491 -37.08 -17.62 55.19
N GLY A 492 -38.20 -18.17 54.71
CA GLY A 492 -39.54 -17.62 54.92
C GLY A 492 -40.14 -16.78 53.78
N ASN A 493 -40.94 -17.40 52.92
CA ASN A 493 -42.40 -17.35 53.07
C ASN A 493 -43.12 -18.09 51.93
N ASP A 494 -44.20 -18.72 52.34
CA ASP A 494 -45.23 -19.42 51.59
C ASP A 494 -45.90 -18.54 50.52
N TYR A 495 -46.26 -19.11 49.36
CA TYR A 495 -47.56 -18.99 48.67
C TYR A 495 -47.50 -19.48 47.20
N ASN A 496 -48.10 -20.65 46.99
CA ASN A 496 -49.03 -21.01 45.91
C ASN A 496 -48.62 -21.00 44.40
N SER A 497 -48.82 -22.20 43.81
CA SER A 497 -49.62 -22.46 42.59
C SER A 497 -48.93 -22.59 41.21
N LYS A 498 -48.62 -23.85 40.86
CA LYS A 498 -49.08 -24.63 39.67
C LYS A 498 -49.06 -23.97 38.26
N ARG A 499 -48.17 -24.52 37.39
CA ARG A 499 -48.30 -25.12 36.01
C ARG A 499 -49.42 -24.63 35.04
N PRO A 500 -49.33 -24.79 33.68
CA PRO A 500 -48.50 -25.75 32.91
C PRO A 500 -47.92 -25.28 31.54
N LEU A 501 -47.11 -26.18 30.98
CA LEU A 501 -46.71 -26.34 29.58
C LEU A 501 -47.89 -26.41 28.59
N HIS A 502 -47.69 -25.91 27.37
CA HIS A 502 -48.46 -26.32 26.19
C HIS A 502 -47.50 -26.80 25.10
N GLU A 503 -47.64 -28.09 24.76
CA GLU A 503 -47.14 -28.71 23.53
C GLU A 503 -48.03 -28.26 22.36
N THR A 504 -47.43 -28.08 21.19
CA THR A 504 -48.18 -28.14 19.93
C THR A 504 -47.30 -28.84 18.89
N GLU A 505 -47.67 -30.10 18.61
CA GLU A 505 -47.28 -30.88 17.44
C GLU A 505 -47.73 -30.16 16.16
N MET A 506 -46.82 -29.90 15.22
CA MET A 506 -46.56 -30.71 14.02
C MET A 506 -47.57 -30.47 12.89
N GLU A 507 -47.11 -29.85 11.80
CA GLU A 507 -47.59 -30.15 10.45
C GLU A 507 -46.41 -30.09 9.49
N LEU A 508 -46.12 -31.26 8.90
CA LEU A 508 -45.25 -31.48 7.76
C LEU A 508 -46.02 -31.12 6.49
N ASP A 509 -45.38 -30.46 5.54
CA ASP A 509 -45.72 -30.64 4.14
C ASP A 509 -44.48 -30.52 3.25
N ASP A 510 -44.21 -31.62 2.54
CA ASP A 510 -43.20 -31.79 1.51
C ASP A 510 -43.66 -31.14 0.20
N ALA A 511 -42.78 -30.37 -0.46
CA ALA A 511 -42.53 -30.49 -1.91
C ALA A 511 -41.45 -29.52 -2.40
N ALA A 512 -40.47 -30.09 -3.09
CA ALA A 512 -39.35 -29.43 -3.75
C ALA A 512 -39.76 -28.47 -4.89
N THR A 513 -38.98 -27.42 -5.13
CA THR A 513 -38.11 -27.30 -6.33
C THR A 513 -37.41 -25.94 -6.41
N THR A 514 -36.07 -26.00 -6.45
CA THR A 514 -35.11 -25.14 -7.17
C THR A 514 -35.63 -23.86 -7.86
N LYS A 515 -35.08 -22.70 -7.46
CA LYS A 515 -34.71 -21.63 -8.41
C LYS A 515 -33.57 -20.74 -7.89
N ARG A 516 -32.61 -20.55 -8.79
CA ARG A 516 -31.32 -19.88 -8.68
C ARG A 516 -31.40 -18.43 -8.19
N ARG A 517 -30.51 -18.08 -7.26
CA ARG A 517 -30.07 -16.70 -6.99
C ARG A 517 -29.37 -16.11 -8.22
N ARG A 518 -29.80 -14.91 -8.62
CA ARG A 518 -28.96 -13.94 -9.32
C ARG A 518 -28.49 -12.93 -8.28
N ASN A 519 -27.17 -12.79 -8.14
CA ASN A 519 -26.55 -11.72 -7.37
C ASN A 519 -26.45 -10.46 -8.24
N LEU A 520 -26.66 -9.31 -7.61
CA LEU A 520 -26.04 -8.03 -7.95
C LEU A 520 -25.01 -7.74 -6.86
#